data_AF-A0A5C6JUX7-F1
#
_entry.id   AF-A0A5C6JUX7-F1
#
_cell.length_a   1.000
_cell.length_b   1.000
_cell.length_c   1.000
_cell.angle_alpha   90.00
_cell.angle_beta   90.00
_cell.angle_gamma   90.00
#
_symmetry.space_group_name_H-M   'P 1'
#
loop_
_entity.id
_entity.type
_entity.pdbx_description
1 polymer ?
#
loop_
_entity_poly.entity_id
_entity_poly.type
_entity_poly.pdbx_seq_one_letter_code
_entity_poly.pdbx_strand_id
1 'polypeptide(L)'
;MELSVGEVSAALFETATEELAVPVPSTDTLYDALSSAVRALGPAGIAKEVGTFAELDAEEFFEVATCRAFAYRLALSFWYEGARSRPMTVGEAAVALYLSDAYRHHQVDALTVRRAPLLVSRAIRQGAAAVPVETLVRLGEAMTREFATHGLACVTSGVTAESHPAGSVVTSGRDWLYRQALPDWHRRRFCFDLMRADALQPSPLIVRLDGGGYVLGATPPAGPDGTWARTLRAEW
;
A
#
# COMPACT_ATOMS: atom_id res chain seq x y z
N MET A 1 18.83 -13.33 10.04
CA MET A 1 19.45 -13.55 8.73
C MET A 1 19.34 -12.25 7.98
N GLU A 2 20.45 -11.57 7.73
CA GLU A 2 20.47 -10.30 7.00
C GLU A 2 20.70 -10.63 5.53
N LEU A 3 19.62 -10.68 4.74
CA LEU A 3 19.69 -10.74 3.28
C LEU A 3 19.47 -9.34 2.71
N SER A 4 20.21 -9.01 1.67
CA SER A 4 19.97 -7.82 0.86
C SER A 4 18.68 -7.97 0.02
N VAL A 5 18.13 -6.85 -0.43
CA VAL A 5 16.96 -6.84 -1.33
C VAL A 5 17.23 -7.63 -2.62
N GLY A 6 18.46 -7.59 -3.12
CA GLY A 6 18.88 -8.36 -4.31
C GLY A 6 18.86 -9.87 -4.07
N GLU A 7 19.38 -10.33 -2.94
CA GLU A 7 19.35 -11.74 -2.55
C GLU A 7 17.92 -12.26 -2.34
N VAL A 8 17.06 -11.46 -1.70
CA VAL A 8 15.64 -11.82 -1.55
C VAL A 8 14.93 -11.89 -2.91
N SER A 9 15.21 -10.93 -3.80
CA SER A 9 14.60 -10.90 -5.14
C SER A 9 15.01 -12.13 -5.95
N ALA A 10 16.30 -12.46 -5.98
CA ALA A 10 16.83 -13.62 -6.70
C ALA A 10 16.31 -14.94 -6.13
N ALA A 11 16.25 -15.08 -4.80
CA ALA A 11 15.71 -16.27 -4.15
C ALA A 11 14.23 -16.50 -4.49
N LEU A 12 13.41 -15.44 -4.43
CA LEU A 12 12.00 -15.52 -4.83
C LEU A 12 11.83 -15.78 -6.33
N PHE A 13 12.72 -15.21 -7.15
CA PHE A 13 12.72 -15.44 -8.59
C PHE A 13 12.98 -16.90 -8.94
N GLU A 14 13.96 -17.53 -8.32
CA GLU A 14 14.32 -18.91 -8.63
C GLU A 14 13.27 -19.93 -8.15
N THR A 15 12.63 -19.69 -7.01
CA THR A 15 11.81 -20.74 -6.36
C THR A 15 10.31 -20.51 -6.38
N ALA A 16 9.83 -19.32 -6.74
CA ALA A 16 8.43 -18.95 -6.49
C ALA A 16 7.77 -18.10 -7.59
N THR A 17 8.46 -17.79 -8.69
CA THR A 17 7.92 -16.90 -9.75
C THR A 17 6.66 -17.42 -10.42
N GLU A 18 6.60 -18.71 -10.75
CA GLU A 18 5.43 -19.29 -11.41
C GLU A 18 4.19 -19.33 -10.51
N GLU A 19 4.37 -19.41 -9.18
CA GLU A 19 3.27 -19.54 -8.21
C GLU A 19 2.79 -18.19 -7.64
N LEU A 20 3.61 -17.12 -7.69
CA LEU A 20 3.29 -15.82 -7.08
C LEU A 20 2.61 -14.82 -8.02
N ALA A 21 2.37 -15.19 -9.29
CA ALA A 21 1.88 -14.26 -10.30
C ALA A 21 0.40 -13.88 -10.11
N VAL A 22 -0.48 -14.81 -9.72
CA VAL A 22 -1.92 -14.54 -9.53
C VAL A 22 -2.58 -15.53 -8.54
N PRO A 23 -3.32 -15.06 -7.51
CA PRO A 23 -3.50 -13.67 -7.09
C PRO A 23 -2.25 -13.11 -6.40
N VAL A 24 -2.13 -11.76 -6.34
CA VAL A 24 -1.02 -11.10 -5.63
C VAL A 24 -0.91 -11.65 -4.20
N PRO A 25 0.26 -12.17 -3.80
CA PRO A 25 0.45 -12.85 -2.52
C PRO A 25 0.37 -11.87 -1.34
N SER A 26 -0.06 -12.40 -0.19
CA SER A 26 0.05 -11.69 1.09
C SER A 26 1.51 -11.62 1.53
N THR A 27 1.83 -10.71 2.47
CA THR A 27 3.22 -10.55 2.93
C THR A 27 3.69 -11.78 3.70
N ASP A 28 2.79 -12.42 4.45
CA ASP A 28 3.09 -13.68 5.15
C ASP A 28 3.34 -14.82 4.15
N THR A 29 2.56 -14.89 3.06
CA THR A 29 2.83 -15.82 1.95
C THR A 29 4.20 -15.58 1.32
N LEU A 30 4.59 -14.32 1.11
CA LEU A 30 5.91 -13.97 0.60
C LEU A 30 7.03 -14.35 1.58
N TYR A 31 6.80 -14.19 2.88
CA TYR A 31 7.76 -14.56 3.91
C TYR A 31 7.95 -16.08 4.00
N ASP A 32 6.88 -16.85 3.89
CA ASP A 32 6.93 -18.32 3.85
C ASP A 32 7.63 -18.82 2.59
N ALA A 33 7.37 -18.18 1.44
CA ALA A 33 8.06 -18.45 0.18
C ALA A 33 9.57 -18.18 0.31
N LEU A 34 9.96 -17.01 0.84
CA LEU A 34 11.37 -16.68 1.09
C LEU A 34 12.02 -17.69 2.05
N SER A 35 11.32 -18.06 3.13
CA SER A 35 11.83 -19.02 4.10
C SER A 35 12.06 -20.40 3.47
N SER A 36 11.18 -20.80 2.55
CA SER A 36 11.33 -22.05 1.78
C SER A 36 12.48 -21.96 0.79
N ALA A 37 12.61 -20.84 0.07
CA ALA A 37 13.70 -20.58 -0.86
C ALA A 37 15.07 -20.66 -0.16
N VAL A 38 15.19 -20.04 1.02
CA VAL A 38 16.41 -20.04 1.83
C VAL A 38 16.79 -21.43 2.29
N ARG A 39 15.80 -22.26 2.67
CA ARG A 39 16.04 -23.67 3.04
C ARG A 39 16.47 -24.51 1.85
N ALA A 40 15.94 -24.24 0.66
CA ALA A 40 16.23 -25.01 -0.55
C ALA A 40 17.60 -24.66 -1.14
N LEU A 41 17.89 -23.36 -1.30
CA LEU A 41 19.11 -22.87 -1.96
C LEU A 41 20.31 -22.77 -1.00
N GLY A 42 20.05 -22.45 0.27
CA GLY A 42 21.08 -22.07 1.23
C GLY A 42 21.85 -20.80 0.82
N PRO A 43 22.80 -20.33 1.66
CA PRO A 43 23.52 -19.07 1.38
C PRO A 43 24.33 -19.10 0.08
N ALA A 44 24.97 -20.24 -0.22
CA ALA A 44 25.79 -20.39 -1.42
C ALA A 44 24.94 -20.43 -2.71
N GLY A 45 23.75 -21.06 -2.66
CA GLY A 45 22.83 -21.07 -3.78
C GLY A 45 22.29 -19.68 -4.07
N ILE A 46 21.86 -18.95 -3.04
CA ILE A 46 21.39 -17.57 -3.19
C ILE A 46 22.47 -16.67 -3.81
N ALA A 47 23.72 -16.77 -3.33
CA ALA A 47 24.82 -15.97 -3.87
C ALA A 47 25.08 -16.23 -5.37
N LYS A 48 24.88 -17.48 -5.83
CA LYS A 48 24.98 -17.84 -7.25
C LYS A 48 23.86 -17.20 -8.06
N GLU A 49 22.62 -17.29 -7.57
CA GLU A 49 21.45 -16.78 -8.31
C GLU A 49 21.39 -15.26 -8.37
N VAL A 50 22.00 -14.55 -7.41
CA VAL A 50 22.10 -13.07 -7.46
C VAL A 50 22.81 -12.59 -8.73
N GLY A 51 23.88 -13.27 -9.15
CA GLY A 51 24.61 -12.89 -10.36
C GLY A 51 23.75 -13.00 -11.60
N THR A 52 23.10 -14.16 -11.78
CA THR A 52 22.19 -14.41 -12.90
C THR A 52 21.01 -13.44 -12.89
N PHE A 53 20.38 -13.22 -11.72
CA PHE A 53 19.25 -12.30 -11.59
C PHE A 53 19.60 -10.84 -11.91
N ALA A 54 20.82 -10.41 -11.61
CA ALA A 54 21.27 -9.04 -11.88
C ALA A 54 21.44 -8.75 -13.38
N GLU A 55 21.66 -9.78 -14.20
CA GLU A 55 21.81 -9.67 -15.65
C GLU A 55 20.47 -9.67 -16.40
N LEU A 56 19.38 -10.06 -15.72
CA LEU A 56 18.04 -10.09 -16.31
C LEU A 56 17.43 -8.69 -16.42
N ASP A 57 16.94 -8.37 -17.61
CA ASP A 57 16.22 -7.12 -17.87
C ASP A 57 14.75 -7.23 -17.41
N ALA A 58 14.30 -6.23 -16.66
CA ALA A 58 12.93 -6.15 -16.18
C ALA A 58 11.93 -5.74 -17.27
N GLU A 59 12.40 -5.15 -18.38
CA GLU A 59 11.54 -4.87 -19.54
C GLU A 59 11.21 -6.15 -20.32
N GLU A 60 12.12 -7.13 -20.33
CA GLU A 60 11.93 -8.43 -20.98
C GLU A 60 11.22 -9.43 -20.06
N PHE A 61 11.56 -9.41 -18.75
CA PHE A 61 11.03 -10.34 -17.76
C PHE A 61 10.29 -9.58 -16.64
N PHE A 62 8.96 -9.47 -16.75
CA PHE A 62 8.14 -8.74 -15.77
C PHE A 62 8.19 -9.36 -14.35
N GLU A 63 8.52 -10.65 -14.28
CA GLU A 63 8.77 -11.40 -13.04
C GLU A 63 9.92 -10.80 -12.25
N VAL A 64 10.94 -10.26 -12.91
CA VAL A 64 12.08 -9.58 -12.27
C VAL A 64 11.60 -8.33 -11.53
N ALA A 65 10.78 -7.50 -12.17
CA ALA A 65 10.18 -6.32 -11.54
C ALA A 65 9.28 -6.73 -10.35
N THR A 66 8.50 -7.79 -10.52
CA THR A 66 7.59 -8.33 -9.50
C THR A 66 8.36 -8.83 -8.28
N CYS A 67 9.42 -9.63 -8.46
CA CYS A 67 10.25 -10.11 -7.36
C CYS A 67 10.99 -8.97 -6.65
N ARG A 68 11.47 -7.95 -7.37
CA ARG A 68 12.04 -6.73 -6.76
C ARG A 68 11.01 -6.00 -5.90
N ALA A 69 9.77 -5.88 -6.37
CA ALA A 69 8.69 -5.26 -5.61
C ALA A 69 8.32 -6.08 -4.35
N PHE A 70 8.29 -7.42 -4.44
CA PHE A 70 8.05 -8.30 -3.29
C PHE A 70 9.18 -8.26 -2.27
N ALA A 71 10.44 -8.28 -2.72
CA ALA A 71 11.59 -8.13 -1.85
C ALA A 71 11.57 -6.78 -1.12
N TYR A 72 11.23 -5.70 -1.84
CA TYR A 72 11.06 -4.39 -1.25
C TYR A 72 9.94 -4.36 -0.20
N ARG A 73 8.79 -4.97 -0.50
CA ARG A 73 7.67 -5.09 0.45
C ARG A 73 8.07 -5.86 1.72
N LEU A 74 8.81 -6.97 1.58
CA LEU A 74 9.34 -7.70 2.73
C LEU A 74 10.33 -6.86 3.53
N ALA A 75 11.25 -6.14 2.88
CA ALA A 75 12.17 -5.23 3.56
C ALA A 75 11.43 -4.16 4.37
N LEU A 76 10.33 -3.61 3.83
CA LEU A 76 9.47 -2.69 4.57
C LEU A 76 8.71 -3.36 5.71
N SER A 77 8.30 -4.62 5.57
CA SER A 77 7.62 -5.38 6.63
C SER A 77 8.47 -5.53 7.88
N PHE A 78 9.78 -5.71 7.70
CA PHE A 78 10.76 -5.92 8.77
C PHE A 78 11.66 -4.71 9.04
N TRP A 79 11.25 -3.50 8.64
CA TRP A 79 12.07 -2.30 8.76
C TRP A 79 12.38 -1.91 10.22
N TYR A 80 11.46 -2.24 11.14
CA TYR A 80 11.59 -1.93 12.57
C TYR A 80 11.82 -3.20 13.37
N GLU A 81 12.77 -3.14 14.30
CA GLU A 81 13.01 -4.24 15.25
C GLU A 81 11.79 -4.44 16.15
N GLY A 82 11.35 -5.70 16.30
CA GLY A 82 10.18 -6.05 17.14
C GLY A 82 8.86 -5.46 16.67
N ALA A 83 8.73 -5.18 15.36
CA ALA A 83 7.50 -4.66 14.78
C ALA A 83 7.32 -5.08 13.32
N ARG A 84 6.07 -5.03 12.85
CA ARG A 84 5.73 -5.13 11.43
C ARG A 84 5.38 -3.76 10.90
N SER A 85 5.85 -3.42 9.70
CA SER A 85 5.49 -2.15 9.07
C SER A 85 4.99 -2.30 7.65
N ARG A 86 4.22 -1.32 7.19
CA ARG A 86 3.74 -1.30 5.81
C ARG A 86 3.53 0.12 5.32
N PRO A 87 3.55 0.35 4.00
CA PRO A 87 3.04 1.58 3.44
C PRO A 87 1.60 1.85 3.88
N MET A 88 1.26 3.13 4.02
CA MET A 88 -0.14 3.54 4.12
C MET A 88 -0.90 3.09 2.88
N THR A 89 -2.12 2.60 3.09
CA THR A 89 -3.05 2.37 1.99
C THR A 89 -3.49 3.70 1.37
N VAL A 90 -4.08 3.64 0.18
CA VAL A 90 -4.70 4.81 -0.46
C VAL A 90 -5.71 5.49 0.47
N GLY A 91 -6.57 4.71 1.13
CA GLY A 91 -7.58 5.24 2.05
C GLY A 91 -6.98 5.93 3.27
N GLU A 92 -5.94 5.36 3.88
CA GLU A 92 -5.26 5.96 5.03
C GLU A 92 -4.57 7.27 4.67
N ALA A 93 -3.85 7.29 3.54
CA ALA A 93 -3.19 8.49 3.06
C ALA A 93 -4.21 9.59 2.72
N ALA A 94 -5.37 9.21 2.16
CA ALA A 94 -6.44 10.12 1.83
C ALA A 94 -7.13 10.70 3.08
N VAL A 95 -7.36 9.89 4.12
CA VAL A 95 -7.86 10.36 5.41
C VAL A 95 -6.86 11.31 6.07
N ALA A 96 -5.58 10.96 6.08
CA ALA A 96 -4.53 11.83 6.61
C ALA A 96 -4.51 13.17 5.86
N LEU A 97 -4.60 13.15 4.53
CA LEU A 97 -4.69 14.37 3.73
C LEU A 97 -5.95 15.19 4.06
N TYR A 98 -7.10 14.54 4.23
CA TYR A 98 -8.35 15.19 4.60
C TYR A 98 -8.27 15.88 5.97
N LEU A 99 -7.63 15.23 6.94
CA LEU A 99 -7.51 15.76 8.31
C LEU A 99 -6.47 16.89 8.41
N SER A 100 -5.61 17.05 7.42
CA SER A 100 -4.68 18.17 7.36
C SER A 100 -5.42 19.50 7.11
N ASP A 101 -4.79 20.61 7.48
CA ASP A 101 -5.30 21.95 7.11
C ASP A 101 -5.10 22.27 5.62
N ALA A 102 -4.31 21.45 4.92
CA ALA A 102 -4.09 21.61 3.50
C ALA A 102 -5.42 21.40 2.74
N TYR A 103 -5.65 22.24 1.74
CA TYR A 103 -6.76 22.08 0.80
C TYR A 103 -8.16 22.21 1.43
N ARG A 104 -8.27 22.79 2.64
CA ARG A 104 -9.58 23.05 3.31
C ARG A 104 -10.41 24.10 2.58
N HIS A 105 -9.77 25.00 1.84
CA HIS A 105 -10.40 26.13 1.15
C HIS A 105 -10.13 26.08 -0.37
N HIS A 106 -10.40 24.94 -1.03
CA HIS A 106 -10.61 24.74 -2.49
C HIS A 106 -9.77 25.49 -3.56
N GLN A 107 -8.69 26.20 -3.23
CA GLN A 107 -7.95 27.06 -4.16
C GLN A 107 -6.71 26.42 -4.77
N VAL A 108 -6.49 25.10 -4.60
CA VAL A 108 -5.32 24.43 -5.19
C VAL A 108 -5.77 23.40 -6.23
N ASP A 109 -5.36 23.62 -7.47
CA ASP A 109 -5.57 22.69 -8.58
C ASP A 109 -4.77 21.40 -8.39
N ALA A 110 -5.39 20.24 -8.65
CA ALA A 110 -4.80 18.91 -8.52
C ALA A 110 -3.50 18.78 -9.33
N LEU A 111 -3.40 19.43 -10.49
CA LEU A 111 -2.17 19.42 -11.31
C LEU A 111 -1.02 20.15 -10.62
N THR A 112 -1.28 21.28 -9.96
CA THR A 112 -0.27 22.01 -9.17
C THR A 112 0.17 21.17 -7.96
N VAL A 113 -0.76 20.42 -7.36
CA VAL A 113 -0.49 19.56 -6.19
C VAL A 113 0.41 18.38 -6.55
N ARG A 114 0.14 17.68 -7.66
CA ARG A 114 1.00 16.58 -8.13
C ARG A 114 2.45 17.01 -8.35
N ARG A 115 2.66 18.28 -8.71
CA ARG A 115 3.99 18.86 -8.94
C ARG A 115 4.72 19.25 -7.64
N ALA A 116 4.10 19.11 -6.47
CA ALA A 116 4.68 19.49 -5.18
C ALA A 116 4.65 18.34 -4.15
N PRO A 117 5.37 17.24 -4.39
CA PRO A 117 5.22 16.01 -3.60
C PRO A 117 5.59 16.16 -2.12
N LEU A 118 6.52 17.05 -1.80
CA LEU A 118 6.90 17.33 -0.41
C LEU A 118 5.80 18.04 0.39
N LEU A 119 4.97 18.86 -0.27
CA LEU A 119 3.84 19.54 0.40
C LEU A 119 2.74 18.54 0.76
N VAL A 120 2.44 17.63 -0.16
CA VAL A 120 1.48 16.54 0.07
C VAL A 120 1.99 15.60 1.16
N SER A 121 3.26 15.20 1.11
CA SER A 121 3.87 14.37 2.16
C SER A 121 3.81 15.03 3.54
N ARG A 122 4.10 16.33 3.62
CA ARG A 122 3.95 17.12 4.86
C ARG A 122 2.51 17.14 5.34
N ALA A 123 1.54 17.37 4.46
CA ALA A 123 0.12 17.39 4.80
C ALA A 123 -0.35 16.03 5.33
N ILE A 124 0.08 14.93 4.68
CA ILE A 124 -0.19 13.56 5.14
C ILE A 124 0.36 13.38 6.57
N ARG A 125 1.62 13.75 6.85
CA ARG A 125 2.17 13.62 8.20
C ARG A 125 1.39 14.45 9.23
N GLN A 126 1.01 15.68 8.89
CA GLN A 126 0.25 16.56 9.78
C GLN A 126 -1.12 15.97 10.12
N GLY A 127 -1.88 15.54 9.11
CA GLY A 127 -3.20 14.98 9.37
C GLY A 127 -3.18 13.57 9.96
N ALA A 128 -2.15 12.76 9.67
CA ALA A 128 -1.93 11.48 10.36
C ALA A 128 -1.65 11.67 11.86
N ALA A 129 -0.99 12.77 12.25
CA ALA A 129 -0.75 13.11 13.66
C ALA A 129 -1.97 13.71 14.37
N ALA A 130 -3.04 14.07 13.65
CA ALA A 130 -4.23 14.69 14.23
C ALA A 130 -5.14 13.68 14.97
N VAL A 131 -4.93 12.39 14.76
CA VAL A 131 -5.72 11.30 15.35
C VAL A 131 -4.82 10.14 15.76
N PRO A 132 -5.23 9.27 16.70
CA PRO A 132 -4.52 8.01 16.96
C PRO A 132 -4.41 7.16 15.69
N VAL A 133 -3.29 6.45 15.52
CA VAL A 133 -3.02 5.69 14.29
C VAL A 133 -4.04 4.57 14.07
N GLU A 134 -4.54 3.95 15.14
CA GLU A 134 -5.66 3.00 15.11
C GLU A 134 -6.91 3.62 14.45
N THR A 135 -7.18 4.89 14.75
CA THR A 135 -8.33 5.61 14.22
C THR A 135 -8.09 5.92 12.75
N LEU A 136 -6.88 6.34 12.38
CA LEU A 136 -6.49 6.57 10.99
C LEU A 136 -6.67 5.31 10.13
N VAL A 137 -6.20 4.15 10.62
CA VAL A 137 -6.36 2.85 9.94
C VAL A 137 -7.84 2.51 9.73
N ARG A 138 -8.67 2.65 10.77
CA ARG A 138 -10.12 2.36 10.69
C ARG A 138 -10.86 3.29 9.74
N LEU A 139 -10.56 4.60 9.77
CA LEU A 139 -11.14 5.58 8.86
C LEU A 139 -10.67 5.33 7.42
N GLY A 140 -9.40 4.97 7.23
CA GLY A 140 -8.84 4.66 5.92
C GLY A 140 -9.49 3.43 5.29
N GLU A 141 -9.72 2.37 6.08
CA GLU A 141 -10.47 1.19 5.65
C GLU A 141 -11.90 1.55 5.22
N ALA A 142 -12.60 2.39 5.99
CA ALA A 142 -13.93 2.88 5.64
C ALA A 142 -13.92 3.71 4.34
N MET A 143 -12.94 4.59 4.16
CA MET A 143 -12.80 5.39 2.95
C MET A 143 -12.48 4.54 1.71
N THR A 144 -11.61 3.53 1.85
CA THR A 144 -11.36 2.56 0.78
C THR A 144 -12.64 1.82 0.43
N ARG A 145 -13.44 1.36 1.41
CA ARG A 145 -14.72 0.70 1.14
C ARG A 145 -15.71 1.64 0.42
N GLU A 146 -15.73 2.93 0.76
CA GLU A 146 -16.59 3.93 0.11
C GLU A 146 -16.22 4.14 -1.37
N PHE A 147 -14.93 4.18 -1.73
CA PHE A 147 -14.51 4.64 -3.06
C PHE A 147 -13.84 3.60 -3.96
N ALA A 148 -13.33 2.48 -3.42
CA ALA A 148 -12.67 1.45 -4.23
C ALA A 148 -13.66 0.61 -5.06
N THR A 149 -14.92 0.54 -4.65
CA THR A 149 -16.00 -0.23 -5.31
C THR A 149 -16.54 0.45 -6.57
N HIS A 150 -16.32 1.76 -6.74
CA HIS A 150 -16.88 2.54 -7.86
C HIS A 150 -15.92 2.73 -9.05
N GLY A 151 -14.80 2.01 -9.10
CA GLY A 151 -13.80 2.13 -10.16
C GLY A 151 -14.14 1.49 -11.53
N LEU A 152 -15.35 0.94 -11.72
CA LEU A 152 -15.76 0.24 -12.95
C LEU A 152 -17.10 0.70 -13.53
N ALA A 153 -17.67 1.83 -13.09
CA ALA A 153 -18.94 2.33 -13.63
C ALA A 153 -18.72 3.42 -14.69
N CYS A 154 -18.14 3.04 -15.83
CA CYS A 154 -18.27 3.81 -17.07
C CYS A 154 -19.14 3.03 -18.07
N VAL A 155 -20.38 3.51 -18.21
CA VAL A 155 -21.30 3.37 -19.36
C VAL A 155 -21.67 1.95 -19.81
N THR A 156 -22.82 1.47 -19.33
CA THR A 156 -23.96 1.11 -20.19
C THR A 156 -25.25 1.32 -19.42
N SER A 157 -26.10 2.22 -19.91
CA SER A 157 -27.53 2.23 -19.56
C SER A 157 -28.13 0.92 -20.06
N GLY A 158 -28.53 0.04 -19.15
CA GLY A 158 -29.17 -1.22 -19.45
C GLY A 158 -29.93 -1.71 -18.23
N VAL A 159 -31.22 -1.38 -18.18
CA VAL A 159 -32.15 -1.94 -17.21
C VAL A 159 -32.18 -3.46 -17.38
N THR A 160 -31.76 -4.19 -16.36
CA THR A 160 -32.47 -5.38 -15.86
C THR A 160 -32.13 -5.57 -14.39
N ALA A 161 -33.18 -5.52 -13.57
CA ALA A 161 -33.16 -6.08 -12.22
C ALA A 161 -32.78 -7.56 -12.27
N GLU A 162 -32.29 -8.08 -11.14
CA GLU A 162 -31.90 -9.49 -10.89
C GLU A 162 -30.44 -9.85 -11.19
N SER A 163 -29.55 -9.43 -10.29
CA SER A 163 -28.50 -10.29 -9.73
C SER A 163 -27.81 -9.54 -8.58
N HIS A 164 -28.39 -9.66 -7.39
CA HIS A 164 -27.66 -9.39 -6.16
C HIS A 164 -26.85 -10.65 -5.79
N PRO A 165 -25.52 -10.67 -5.91
CA PRO A 165 -24.73 -11.59 -5.13
C PRO A 165 -24.64 -11.03 -3.70
N ALA A 166 -25.18 -11.83 -2.78
CA ALA A 166 -25.03 -11.84 -1.34
C ALA A 166 -24.11 -10.77 -0.72
N GLY A 167 -24.73 -9.94 0.13
CA GLY A 167 -24.14 -8.86 0.87
C GLY A 167 -22.89 -9.21 1.69
N SER A 168 -21.84 -8.44 1.47
CA SER A 168 -21.03 -7.94 2.57
C SER A 168 -21.96 -7.13 3.47
N VAL A 169 -22.30 -7.68 4.64
CA VAL A 169 -23.03 -7.00 5.71
C VAL A 169 -22.36 -5.64 5.95
N VAL A 170 -22.97 -4.59 5.40
CA VAL A 170 -22.69 -3.21 5.78
C VAL A 170 -22.88 -3.16 7.28
N THR A 171 -21.79 -2.95 8.01
CA THR A 171 -21.83 -2.82 9.47
C THR A 171 -22.46 -1.46 9.77
N SER A 172 -23.79 -1.39 9.63
CA SER A 172 -24.63 -0.19 9.60
C SER A 172 -24.50 0.69 10.86
N GLY A 173 -23.83 0.19 11.91
CA GLY A 173 -23.54 0.92 13.15
C GLY A 173 -22.20 1.63 13.24
N ARG A 174 -21.27 1.53 12.26
CA ARG A 174 -19.94 2.19 12.33
C ARG A 174 -19.70 3.28 11.28
N ASP A 175 -20.49 3.29 10.21
CA ASP A 175 -20.33 4.27 9.13
C ASP A 175 -20.72 5.69 9.56
N TRP A 176 -21.53 5.85 10.61
CA TRP A 176 -21.88 7.16 11.15
C TRP A 176 -20.68 7.88 11.78
N LEU A 177 -19.79 7.18 12.49
CA LEU A 177 -18.56 7.76 13.05
C LEU A 177 -17.61 8.22 11.95
N TYR A 178 -17.49 7.42 10.89
CA TYR A 178 -16.71 7.79 9.70
C TYR A 178 -17.25 9.08 9.06
N ARG A 179 -18.57 9.16 8.85
CA ARG A 179 -19.22 10.35 8.29
C ARG A 179 -19.19 11.55 9.24
N GLN A 180 -19.20 11.33 10.55
CA GLN A 180 -19.08 12.42 11.52
C GLN A 180 -17.64 12.97 11.57
N ALA A 181 -16.64 12.10 11.54
CA ALA A 181 -15.23 12.49 11.55
C ALA A 181 -14.83 13.20 10.25
N LEU A 182 -15.42 12.79 9.12
CA LEU A 182 -15.08 13.29 7.79
C LEU A 182 -16.37 13.72 7.06
N PRO A 183 -17.02 14.84 7.42
CA PRO A 183 -18.38 15.17 6.95
C PRO A 183 -18.45 15.54 5.47
N ASP A 184 -17.46 16.24 4.95
CA ASP A 184 -17.44 16.72 3.55
C ASP A 184 -17.14 15.61 2.54
N TRP A 185 -18.15 15.16 1.80
CA TRP A 185 -18.02 14.11 0.78
C TRP A 185 -17.10 14.51 -0.39
N HIS A 186 -17.19 15.75 -0.87
CA HIS A 186 -16.39 16.19 -2.01
C HIS A 186 -14.91 16.21 -1.67
N ARG A 187 -14.57 16.67 -0.46
CA ARG A 187 -13.18 16.65 0.01
C ARG A 187 -12.68 15.22 0.23
N ARG A 188 -13.51 14.32 0.77
CA ARG A 188 -13.13 12.89 0.89
C ARG A 188 -12.81 12.28 -0.48
N ARG A 189 -13.70 12.50 -1.46
CA ARG A 189 -13.52 12.00 -2.83
C ARG A 189 -12.26 12.55 -3.48
N PHE A 190 -12.04 13.87 -3.38
CA PHE A 190 -10.85 14.52 -3.92
C PHE A 190 -9.55 13.94 -3.32
N CYS A 191 -9.49 13.81 -1.99
CA CYS A 191 -8.30 13.26 -1.32
C CYS A 191 -8.04 11.80 -1.75
N PHE A 192 -9.10 10.99 -1.86
CA PHE A 192 -9.00 9.61 -2.31
C PHE A 192 -8.51 9.51 -3.75
N ASP A 193 -9.11 10.27 -4.68
CA ASP A 193 -8.72 10.26 -6.09
C ASP A 193 -7.28 10.77 -6.28
N LEU A 194 -6.86 11.79 -5.54
CA LEU A 194 -5.48 12.27 -5.56
C LEU A 194 -4.50 11.19 -5.08
N MET A 195 -4.78 10.54 -3.95
CA MET A 195 -3.90 9.51 -3.39
C MET A 195 -3.89 8.22 -4.20
N ARG A 196 -4.98 7.93 -4.92
CA ARG A 196 -5.08 6.78 -5.83
C ARG A 196 -4.28 7.01 -7.10
N ALA A 197 -4.31 8.23 -7.64
CA ALA A 197 -3.73 8.52 -8.94
C ALA A 197 -2.24 8.94 -8.87
N ASP A 198 -1.73 9.27 -7.69
CA ASP A 198 -0.36 9.74 -7.51
C ASP A 198 0.49 8.80 -6.63
N ALA A 199 1.19 7.89 -7.31
CA ALA A 199 2.12 6.94 -6.70
C ALA A 199 3.50 7.56 -6.38
N LEU A 200 3.75 8.82 -6.77
CA LEU A 200 5.03 9.49 -6.51
C LEU A 200 5.06 10.17 -5.13
N GLN A 201 3.93 10.17 -4.42
CA GLN A 201 3.83 10.85 -3.15
C GLN A 201 4.48 10.01 -2.05
N PRO A 202 5.43 10.54 -1.26
CA PRO A 202 5.96 9.83 -0.11
C PRO A 202 4.93 9.80 1.01
N SER A 203 4.61 8.60 1.53
CA SER A 203 3.82 8.43 2.76
C SER A 203 4.62 7.71 3.84
N PRO A 204 4.44 8.08 5.12
CA PRO A 204 5.03 7.34 6.24
C PRO A 204 4.52 5.88 6.28
N LEU A 205 5.27 5.02 6.94
CA LEU A 205 4.83 3.65 7.25
C LEU A 205 3.80 3.67 8.39
N ILE A 206 2.87 2.71 8.37
CA ILE A 206 2.14 2.31 9.57
C ILE A 206 2.92 1.15 10.20
N VAL A 207 3.26 1.28 11.48
CA VAL A 207 4.02 0.29 12.24
C VAL A 207 3.09 -0.34 13.26
N ARG A 208 2.98 -1.66 13.27
CA ARG A 208 2.29 -2.45 14.28
C ARG A 208 3.34 -3.03 15.21
N LEU A 209 3.31 -2.58 16.46
CA LEU A 209 4.20 -3.07 17.52
C LEU A 209 3.76 -4.47 17.97
N ASP A 210 4.68 -5.27 18.49
CA ASP A 210 4.37 -6.61 19.01
C ASP A 210 3.31 -6.59 20.14
N GLY A 211 3.19 -5.47 20.86
CA GLY A 211 2.14 -5.22 21.87
C GLY A 211 0.76 -4.89 21.30
N GLY A 212 0.58 -4.90 19.98
CA GLY A 212 -0.72 -4.70 19.30
C GLY A 212 -1.12 -3.24 19.01
N GLY A 213 -0.33 -2.26 19.46
CA GLY A 213 -0.53 -0.84 19.16
C GLY A 213 0.03 -0.44 17.78
N TYR A 214 -0.48 0.67 17.24
CA TYR A 214 -0.01 1.23 15.98
C TYR A 214 0.70 2.57 16.19
N VAL A 215 1.80 2.79 15.47
CA VAL A 215 2.51 4.06 15.44
C VAL A 215 2.83 4.47 14.00
N LEU A 216 3.07 5.76 13.82
CA LEU A 216 3.49 6.32 12.54
C LEU A 216 5.01 6.18 12.42
N GLY A 217 5.46 5.50 11.37
CA GLY A 217 6.88 5.31 11.08
C GLY A 217 7.47 6.43 10.23
N ALA A 218 8.70 6.18 9.78
CA ALA A 218 9.40 6.99 8.81
C ALA A 218 8.75 6.84 7.43
N THR A 219 9.06 7.79 6.55
CA THR A 219 8.78 7.64 5.12
C THR A 219 9.91 6.81 4.52
N PRO A 220 9.61 5.66 3.91
CA PRO A 220 10.64 4.82 3.31
C PRO A 220 11.21 5.50 2.06
N PRO A 221 12.37 5.05 1.54
CA PRO A 221 12.81 5.44 0.20
C PRO A 221 11.78 5.04 -0.88
N ALA A 222 11.99 5.47 -2.11
CA ALA A 222 11.17 4.97 -3.21
C ALA A 222 11.45 3.48 -3.45
N GLY A 223 10.46 2.74 -3.94
CA GLY A 223 10.62 1.36 -4.37
C GLY A 223 11.50 1.22 -5.62
N PRO A 224 11.69 -0.01 -6.13
CA PRO A 224 12.57 -0.29 -7.27
C PRO A 224 12.21 0.53 -8.53
N ASP A 225 10.92 0.81 -8.72
CA ASP A 225 10.43 1.59 -9.88
C ASP A 225 10.44 3.10 -9.64
N GLY A 226 11.06 3.57 -8.54
CA GLY A 226 11.11 4.99 -8.18
C GLY A 226 9.79 5.54 -7.63
N THR A 227 8.84 4.68 -7.24
CA THR A 227 7.52 5.07 -6.74
C THR A 227 7.23 4.56 -5.33
N TRP A 228 6.25 5.15 -4.66
CA TRP A 228 5.68 4.71 -3.38
C TRP A 228 4.29 4.12 -3.64
N ALA A 229 4.27 2.93 -4.25
CA ALA A 229 3.03 2.23 -4.54
C ALA A 229 2.20 2.06 -3.25
N ARG A 230 0.93 2.46 -3.33
CA ARG A 230 -0.05 2.28 -2.24
C ARG A 230 -1.05 1.22 -2.64
N THR A 231 -1.23 0.27 -1.76
CA THR A 231 -2.27 -0.75 -1.90
C THR A 231 -3.62 -0.17 -1.47
N LEU A 232 -4.70 -0.78 -1.97
CA LEU A 232 -6.05 -0.52 -1.45
C LEU A 232 -6.29 -1.29 -0.14
N ARG A 233 -5.63 -2.44 0.02
CA ARG A 233 -5.76 -3.32 1.19
C ARG A 233 -4.51 -3.20 2.05
N ALA A 234 -4.70 -3.14 3.36
CA ALA A 234 -3.61 -3.21 4.31
C ALA A 234 -3.02 -4.63 4.29
N GLU A 235 -1.70 -4.73 4.20
CA GLU A 235 -0.98 -6.00 4.24
C GLU A 235 0.24 -5.87 5.15
N TRP A 236 0.38 -6.76 6.12
CA TRP A 236 1.39 -6.70 7.20
C TRP A 236 2.53 -7.65 6.94
#